data_AF-A0A7J9Q7B3-F1
#
_entry.id   AF-A0A7J9Q7B3-F1
#
_cell.length_a   1.000
_cell.length_b   1.000
_cell.length_c   1.000
_cell.angle_alpha   90.00
_cell.angle_beta   90.00
_cell.angle_gamma   90.00
#
_symmetry.space_group_name_H-M   'P 1'
#
loop_
_entity.id
_entity.type
_entity.pdbx_description
1 polymer ?
#
loop_
_entity_poly.entity_id
_entity_poly.type
_entity_poly.pdbx_seq_one_letter_code
_entity_poly.pdbx_strand_id
1 'polypeptide(L)' 'MLKMKKISETYDMKVFTDSGDYFGDVEESIITTNKVFGWRVRATKNSFLNKILGSAKGVIVPHQLVKSIGDVMIISKAA' A
#
# COMPACT_ATOMS: atom_id res chain seq x y z
N MET A 1 -14.85 16.30 12.57
CA MET A 1 -14.40 16.64 11.20
C MET A 1 -13.91 15.37 10.53
N LEU A 2 -14.32 15.08 9.30
CA LEU A 2 -13.85 13.87 8.59
C LEU A 2 -12.36 14.04 8.24
N LYS A 3 -11.53 13.06 8.58
CA LYS A 3 -10.13 13.00 8.13
C LYS A 3 -10.13 12.44 6.71
N MET A 4 -9.84 13.30 5.74
CA MET A 4 -9.79 12.95 4.32
C MET A 4 -8.37 13.13 3.79
N LYS A 5 -7.98 12.32 2.82
CA LYS A 5 -6.72 12.46 2.08
C LYS A 5 -6.99 12.38 0.58
N LYS A 6 -6.29 13.19 -0.21
CA LYS A 6 -6.38 13.10 -1.68
C LYS A 6 -5.65 11.86 -2.16
N ILE A 7 -6.24 11.12 -3.09
CA ILE A 7 -5.60 9.95 -3.71
C ILE A 7 -4.29 10.36 -4.42
N SER A 8 -4.23 11.55 -5.00
CA SER A 8 -3.01 12.07 -5.62
C SER A 8 -1.83 12.22 -4.64
N GLU A 9 -2.09 12.30 -3.33
CA GLU A 9 -1.04 12.40 -2.30
C GLU A 9 -0.56 11.02 -1.83
N THR A 10 -1.11 9.93 -2.37
CA THR A 10 -0.68 8.56 -2.03
C THR A 10 0.32 7.99 -3.01
N TYR A 11 0.57 8.63 -4.17
CA TYR A 11 1.63 8.18 -5.08
C TYR A 11 2.99 8.21 -4.39
N ASP A 12 3.79 7.16 -4.61
CA ASP A 12 5.10 6.94 -3.99
C ASP A 12 5.09 6.89 -2.45
N MET A 13 3.90 6.82 -1.83
CA MET A 13 3.77 6.70 -0.39
C MET A 13 4.32 5.35 0.08
N LYS A 14 5.16 5.39 1.11
CA LYS A 14 5.70 4.18 1.73
C LYS A 14 4.59 3.40 2.44
N VAL A 15 4.54 2.11 2.17
CA VAL A 15 3.64 1.16 2.82
C VAL A 15 4.42 0.36 3.85
N PHE A 16 3.89 0.27 5.07
CA PHE A 16 4.44 -0.55 6.14
C PHE A 16 3.40 -1.54 6.63
N THR A 17 3.84 -2.71 7.05
CA THR A 17 2.99 -3.62 7.82
C THR A 17 2.76 -3.06 9.23
N ASP A 18 1.77 -3.59 9.91
CA ASP A 18 1.53 -3.34 11.33
C ASP A 18 2.63 -3.89 12.27
N SER A 19 3.51 -4.76 11.78
CA SER A 19 4.77 -5.13 12.44
C SER A 19 5.91 -4.13 12.23
N GLY A 20 5.71 -3.09 11.42
CA GLY A 20 6.72 -2.06 11.13
C GLY A 20 7.65 -2.41 9.96
N ASP A 21 7.40 -3.48 9.22
CA ASP A 21 8.21 -3.86 8.06
C ASP A 21 7.85 -2.97 6.86
N TYR A 22 8.86 -2.38 6.23
CA TYR A 22 8.65 -1.67 4.97
C TYR A 22 8.24 -2.65 3.86
N PHE A 23 7.00 -2.50 3.39
CA PHE A 23 6.37 -3.42 2.45
C PHE A 23 6.64 -3.05 0.99
N GLY A 24 6.69 -1.76 0.67
CA GLY A 24 6.89 -1.24 -0.69
C GLY A 24 6.35 0.17 -0.82
N ASP A 25 6.20 0.67 -2.06
CA ASP A 25 5.62 1.99 -2.33
C ASP A 25 4.31 1.85 -3.08
N VAL A 26 3.34 2.72 -2.79
CA VAL A 26 2.12 2.84 -3.60
C VAL A 26 2.50 3.34 -4.99
N GLU A 27 2.18 2.54 -6.00
CA GLU A 27 2.31 2.90 -7.41
C GLU A 27 1.03 3.56 -7.91
N GLU A 28 -0.14 3.01 -7.58
CA GLU A 28 -1.42 3.51 -8.06
C GLU A 28 -2.60 3.00 -7.20
N SER A 29 -3.69 3.75 -7.17
CA SER A 29 -4.97 3.28 -6.60
C SER A 29 -5.82 2.61 -7.67
N ILE A 30 -6.43 1.47 -7.34
CA ILE A 30 -7.44 0.82 -8.17
C ILE A 30 -8.80 1.28 -7.68
N ILE A 31 -9.57 1.91 -8.55
CA ILE A 31 -10.91 2.43 -8.24
C ILE A 31 -11.93 1.59 -9.02
N THR A 32 -13.00 1.20 -8.34
CA THR A 32 -14.16 0.57 -8.97
C THR A 32 -15.39 1.41 -8.68
N THR A 33 -16.03 1.90 -9.74
CA THR A 33 -17.14 2.86 -9.66
C THR A 33 -16.72 4.15 -8.94
N ASN A 34 -16.99 4.25 -7.63
CA ASN A 34 -16.72 5.42 -6.80
C ASN A 34 -16.00 5.06 -5.50
N LYS A 35 -15.38 3.88 -5.41
CA LYS A 35 -14.66 3.40 -4.22
C LYS A 35 -13.28 2.89 -4.58
N VAL A 36 -12.32 3.07 -3.67
CA VAL A 36 -11.01 2.45 -3.77
C VAL A 36 -11.17 0.95 -3.50
N PHE A 37 -10.90 0.14 -4.52
CA PHE A 37 -10.88 -1.31 -4.43
C PHE A 37 -9.59 -1.81 -3.76
N GLY A 38 -8.45 -1.23 -4.14
CA GLY A 38 -7.15 -1.62 -3.64
C GLY A 38 -6.03 -0.71 -4.13
N TRP A 39 -4.80 -1.12 -3.83
CA TRP A 39 -3.59 -0.34 -4.06
C TRP A 39 -2.57 -1.22 -4.75
N ARG A 40 -2.05 -0.79 -5.90
CA ARG A 40 -0.87 -1.41 -6.49
C ARG A 40 0.33 -0.95 -5.68
N VAL A 41 1.04 -1.91 -5.07
CA VAL A 41 2.26 -1.65 -4.31
C VAL A 41 3.43 -2.28 -5.05
N ARG A 42 4.39 -1.44 -5.47
CA ARG A 42 5.59 -1.91 -6.15
C ARG A 42 6.64 -2.40 -5.14
N ALA A 43 7.33 -3.47 -5.51
CA ALA A 43 8.49 -3.96 -4.77
C ALA A 43 9.71 -3.10 -5.08
N THR A 44 10.27 -2.46 -4.06
CA THR A 44 11.53 -1.70 -4.17
C THR A 44 12.69 -2.52 -3.61
N LYS A 45 13.93 -2.16 -3.96
CA LYS A 45 15.14 -2.94 -3.63
C LYS A 45 15.26 -3.39 -2.16
N ASN A 46 14.74 -2.60 -1.22
CA ASN A 46 14.84 -2.87 0.22
C ASN A 46 13.51 -3.27 0.88
N SER A 47 12.45 -3.44 0.08
CA SER A 47 11.12 -3.80 0.58
C SER A 47 11.03 -5.28 0.98
N PHE A 48 10.14 -5.58 1.92
CA PHE A 48 9.74 -6.93 2.29
C PHE A 48 9.29 -7.74 1.06
N LEU A 49 8.52 -7.11 0.17
CA LEU A 49 8.09 -7.71 -1.08
C LEU A 49 9.25 -8.19 -1.95
N ASN A 50 10.29 -7.39 -2.12
CA ASN A 50 11.45 -7.79 -2.93
C ASN A 50 12.18 -9.03 -2.38
N LYS A 51 12.09 -9.28 -1.06
CA LYS A 51 12.68 -10.48 -0.44
C LYS A 51 11.88 -11.75 -0.73
N ILE A 52 10.59 -11.64 -1.03
CA ILE A 52 9.65 -12.78 -1.10
C ILE A 52 9.14 -13.02 -2.52
N LEU A 53 8.98 -11.97 -3.32
CA LEU A 53 8.32 -12.01 -4.63
C LEU A 53 9.24 -12.44 -5.79
N GLY A 54 10.54 -12.60 -5.56
CA GLY A 54 11.50 -12.96 -6.61
C GLY A 54 11.49 -11.97 -7.77
N SER A 55 10.90 -12.36 -8.92
CA SER A 55 10.83 -11.54 -10.14
C SER A 55 9.58 -10.67 -10.26
N ALA A 56 8.58 -10.83 -9.39
CA ALA A 56 7.35 -10.04 -9.46
C ALA A 56 7.60 -8.59 -9.01
N LYS A 57 7.10 -7.63 -9.81
CA LYS A 57 7.35 -6.18 -9.64
C LYS A 57 6.54 -5.54 -8.51
N GLY A 58 5.54 -6.23 -7.97
CA GLY A 58 4.62 -5.69 -6.97
C GLY A 58 3.40 -6.57 -6.78
N VAL A 59 2.48 -6.12 -5.92
CA VAL A 59 1.21 -6.80 -5.62
C VAL A 59 0.06 -5.82 -5.57
N ILE A 60 -1.17 -6.33 -5.62
CA ILE A 60 -2.37 -5.57 -5.32
C ILE A 60 -2.73 -5.83 -3.85
N VAL A 61 -2.77 -4.77 -3.05
CA VAL A 61 -3.24 -4.80 -1.66
C VAL A 61 -4.70 -4.39 -1.61
N PRO A 62 -5.64 -5.25 -1.18
CA PRO A 62 -7.04 -4.90 -1.01
C PRO A 62 -7.21 -3.74 -0.01
N HIS A 63 -8.14 -2.82 -0.28
CA HIS A 63 -8.36 -1.67 0.60
C HIS A 63 -8.78 -2.08 2.02
N GLN A 64 -9.41 -3.25 2.19
CA GLN A 64 -9.81 -3.79 3.49
C GLN A 64 -8.63 -4.10 4.41
N LEU A 65 -7.42 -4.30 3.87
CA LEU A 65 -6.21 -4.52 4.67
C LEU A 65 -5.56 -3.22 5.12
N VAL A 66 -5.99 -2.06 4.61
CA VAL A 66 -5.42 -0.77 5.01
C VAL A 66 -5.96 -0.37 6.39
N LYS A 67 -5.06 -0.23 7.36
CA LYS A 67 -5.38 0.19 8.73
C LYS A 67 -5.42 1.71 8.88
N SER A 68 -4.50 2.42 8.23
CA SER A 68 -4.44 3.88 8.29
C SER A 68 -3.66 4.47 7.11
N ILE A 69 -4.04 5.67 6.70
CA ILE A 69 -3.32 6.48 5.70
C ILE A 69 -3.01 7.85 6.31
N GLY A 70 -1.72 8.13 6.50
CA GLY A 70 -1.18 9.40 6.99
C GLY A 70 -0.01 9.82 6.12
N ASP A 71 1.15 10.12 6.72
CA ASP A 71 2.40 10.33 5.97
C ASP A 71 2.90 9.01 5.31
N VAL A 72 2.52 7.89 5.91
CA VAL A 72 2.73 6.53 5.41
C VAL A 72 1.40 5.76 5.41
N MET A 73 1.34 4.68 4.63
CA MET A 73 0.22 3.74 4.64
C MET A 73 0.57 2.55 5.52
N ILE A 74 -0.31 2.21 6.47
CA ILE A 74 -0.17 1.01 7.30
C ILE A 74 -1.16 -0.04 6.82
N ILE A 75 -0.68 -1.26 6.58
CA ILE A 75 -1.49 -2.41 6.21
C ILE A 75 -1.42 -3.50 7.29
N SER A 76 -2.49 -4.27 7.43
CA SER A 76 -2.43 -5.50 8.22
C SER A 76 -1.51 -6.50 7.54
N LYS A 77 -0.58 -7.08 8.28
CA LYS A 77 -0.03 -8.38 7.94
C LYS A 77 -1.13 -9.40 8.19
N ALA A 78 -2.03 -9.60 7.21
CA ALA A 78 -2.94 -10.73 7.27
C ALA A 78 -2.05 -11.99 7.31
N ALA A 79 -2.12 -12.71 8.43
CA ALA A 79 -1.21 -13.79 8.80
C ALA A 79 -1.15 -14.90 7.73
#